data_AF-A0A923D8B6-F1
#
_entry.id   AF-A0A923D8B6-F1
#
_cell.length_a   1.000
_cell.length_b   1.000
_cell.length_c   1.000
_cell.angle_alpha   90.00
_cell.angle_beta   90.00
_cell.angle_gamma   90.00
#
_symmetry.space_group_name_H-M   'P 1'
#
loop_
_entity.id
_entity.type
_entity.pdbx_description
1 polymer ?
#
loop_
_entity_poly.entity_id
_entity_poly.type
_entity_poly.pdbx_seq_one_letter_code
_entity_poly.pdbx_strand_id
1 'polypeptide(L)' 'KIMGMECPNCSMNLERIEDKLKGIVFAEASYRKEQMVVEYDDAILTLDQIKAEVKRLGYEVVGVI' A
#
# COMPACT_ATOMS: atom_id res chain seq x y z
N LYS A 1 0.31 8.67 -3.63
CA LYS A 1 1.41 9.21 -2.82
C LYS A 1 1.21 8.79 -1.36
N ILE A 2 2.29 8.31 -0.72
CA ILE A 2 2.30 7.79 0.65
C ILE A 2 3.28 8.61 1.49
N MET A 3 2.81 9.12 2.63
CA MET A 3 3.64 9.82 3.62
C MET A 3 4.21 8.83 4.64
N GLY A 4 5.44 9.08 5.10
CA GLY A 4 6.15 8.25 6.10
C GLY A 4 7.02 7.12 5.52
N MET A 5 7.11 7.01 4.19
CA MET A 5 7.93 6.00 3.52
C MET A 5 9.35 6.51 3.23
N GLU A 6 10.16 6.68 4.28
CA GLU A 6 11.48 7.34 4.17
C GLU A 6 12.66 6.39 3.89
N CYS A 7 12.42 5.07 3.95
CA CYS A 7 13.48 4.07 3.96
C CYS A 7 13.17 2.85 3.07
N PRO A 8 14.18 2.12 2.56
CA PRO A 8 13.95 0.88 1.81
C PRO A 8 13.18 -0.19 2.61
N ASN A 9 13.40 -0.24 3.93
CA ASN A 9 12.67 -1.17 4.79
C ASN A 9 11.18 -0.79 4.92
N CYS A 10 10.86 0.48 4.72
CA CYS A 10 9.53 1.05 4.81
C CYS A 10 8.70 0.63 3.57
N SER A 11 9.29 0.62 2.37
CA SER A 11 8.63 0.10 1.16
C SER A 11 8.38 -1.40 1.26
N MET A 12 9.36 -2.20 1.71
CA MET A 12 9.17 -3.66 1.91
C MET A 12 8.09 -4.00 2.94
N ASN A 13 7.84 -3.13 3.93
CA ASN A 13 6.77 -3.34 4.89
C ASN A 13 5.38 -3.09 4.28
N LEU A 14 5.29 -2.13 3.34
CA LEU A 14 4.07 -1.85 2.60
C LEU A 14 3.76 -2.90 1.55
N GLU A 15 4.75 -3.45 0.85
CA GLU A 15 4.53 -4.53 -0.13
C GLU A 15 3.85 -5.75 0.50
N ARG A 16 4.20 -6.07 1.76
CA ARG A 16 3.59 -7.15 2.55
C ARG A 16 2.11 -6.98 2.87
N ILE A 17 1.43 -5.94 2.41
CA ILE A 17 -0.03 -5.88 2.52
C ILE A 17 -0.70 -6.99 1.70
N GLU A 18 -0.04 -7.51 0.66
CA GLU A 18 -0.55 -8.64 -0.14
C GLU A 18 -0.71 -9.92 0.69
N ASP A 19 0.15 -10.12 1.70
CA ASP A 19 0.04 -11.23 2.65
C ASP A 19 -1.14 -11.06 3.63
N LYS A 20 -1.63 -9.83 3.79
CA LYS A 20 -2.63 -9.46 4.81
C LYS A 20 -4.03 -9.28 4.24
N LEU A 21 -4.12 -8.80 3.00
CA LEU A 21 -5.37 -8.48 2.33
C LEU A 21 -5.60 -9.47 1.21
N LYS A 22 -6.59 -10.35 1.39
CA LYS A 22 -7.06 -11.21 0.32
C LYS A 22 -7.63 -10.35 -0.82
N GLY A 23 -7.25 -10.66 -2.05
CA GLY A 23 -7.70 -9.94 -3.25
C GLY A 23 -6.64 -9.00 -3.84
N ILE A 24 -5.49 -8.82 -3.19
CA ILE A 24 -4.34 -8.19 -3.84
C ILE A 24 -3.73 -9.16 -4.85
N VAL A 25 -3.52 -8.67 -6.06
CA VAL A 25 -2.89 -9.40 -7.18
C VAL A 25 -1.43 -8.98 -7.33
N PHE A 26 -1.14 -7.71 -7.06
CA PHE A 26 0.20 -7.14 -7.16
C PHE A 26 0.36 -5.96 -6.20
N ALA A 27 1.52 -5.85 -5.55
CA ALA A 27 1.89 -4.70 -4.73
C ALA A 27 3.38 -4.36 -4.89
N GLU A 28 3.69 -3.14 -5.31
CA GLU A 28 5.07 -2.62 -5.38
C GLU A 28 5.14 -1.22 -4.76
N ALA A 29 6.09 -1.02 -3.86
CA ALA A 29 6.28 0.26 -3.18
C ALA A 29 7.66 0.86 -3.47
N SER A 30 7.71 2.18 -3.62
CA SER A 30 8.94 2.91 -3.90
C SER A 30 9.10 4.06 -2.91
N TYR A 31 10.00 3.88 -1.93
CA TYR A 31 10.36 4.95 -0.98
C TYR A 31 10.98 6.16 -1.69
N ARG A 32 11.70 5.93 -2.81
CA ARG A 32 12.28 7.00 -3.63
C ARG A 32 11.22 7.88 -4.31
N LYS A 33 10.08 7.30 -4.66
CA LYS A 33 8.97 8.02 -5.32
C LYS A 33 7.85 8.37 -4.34
N GLU A 34 7.92 7.92 -3.08
CA GLU A 34 6.84 8.04 -2.10
C GLU A 34 5.51 7.48 -2.64
N GLN A 35 5.56 6.37 -3.37
CA GLN A 35 4.44 5.82 -4.13
C GLN A 35 4.34 4.32 -3.94
N MET A 36 3.12 3.80 -4.11
CA MET A 36 2.84 2.38 -4.18
C MET A 36 1.84 2.14 -5.31
N VAL A 37 2.07 1.09 -6.07
CA VAL A 37 1.17 0.58 -7.09
C VAL A 37 0.56 -0.71 -6.54
N VAL A 38 -0.77 -0.79 -6.61
CA VAL A 38 -1.51 -1.97 -6.13
C VAL A 38 -2.52 -2.35 -7.21
N GLU A 39 -2.47 -3.62 -7.62
CA GLU A 39 -3.53 -4.24 -8.41
C GLU A 39 -4.32 -5.17 -7.49
N TYR A 40 -5.64 -5.06 -7.52
CA TYR A 40 -6.51 -5.82 -6.65
C TYR A 40 -7.84 -6.16 -7.34
N ASP A 41 -8.47 -7.23 -6.88
CA ASP A 41 -9.81 -7.65 -7.26
C ASP A 41 -10.85 -6.82 -6.50
N ASP A 42 -11.57 -5.97 -7.23
CA ASP A 42 -12.58 -5.05 -6.69
C ASP A 42 -13.87 -5.74 -6.22
N ALA A 43 -14.07 -7.02 -6.57
CA ALA A 43 -15.14 -7.85 -6.02
C ALA A 43 -14.81 -8.38 -4.62
N ILE A 44 -13.54 -8.37 -4.22
CA ILE A 44 -13.06 -8.94 -2.93
C ILE A 44 -12.57 -7.84 -1.98
N LEU A 45 -11.93 -6.80 -2.52
CA LEU A 45 -11.24 -5.78 -1.77
C LEU A 45 -11.57 -4.39 -2.31
N THR A 46 -11.75 -3.44 -1.41
CA THR A 46 -12.00 -2.04 -1.79
C THR A 46 -10.76 -1.17 -1.55
N LEU A 47 -10.65 -0.07 -2.30
CA LEU A 47 -9.59 0.91 -2.11
C LEU A 47 -9.53 1.45 -0.67
N ASP A 48 -10.66 1.61 -0.01
CA ASP A 48 -10.71 2.12 1.37
C ASP A 48 -10.18 1.10 2.38
N GLN A 49 -10.39 -0.20 2.15
CA GLN A 49 -9.76 -1.25 2.96
C GLN A 49 -8.24 -1.26 2.79
N ILE A 50 -7.74 -1.05 1.56
CA ILE A 50 -6.30 -0.92 1.31
C ILE A 50 -5.74 0.30 2.05
N LYS A 51 -6.38 1.47 1.92
CA LYS A 51 -5.97 2.68 2.65
C LYS A 51 -5.98 2.49 4.16
N ALA A 52 -6.99 1.79 4.69
CA ALA A 52 -7.10 1.50 6.12
C ALA A 52 -5.93 0.62 6.61
N GLU A 53 -5.53 -0.39 5.84
CA GLU A 53 -4.40 -1.25 6.19
C GLU A 53 -3.05 -0.50 6.09
N VAL A 54 -2.88 0.34 5.06
CA VAL A 54 -1.72 1.23 4.95
C VAL A 54 -1.62 2.15 6.18
N LYS A 55 -2.75 2.68 6.64
CA LYS A 55 -2.84 3.47 7.88
C LYS A 55 -2.50 2.66 9.13
N ARG A 56 -2.96 1.41 9.21
CA ARG A 56 -2.64 0.50 10.32
C ARG A 56 -1.15 0.19 10.40
N LEU A 57 -0.45 0.20 9.27
CA LEU A 57 1.01 0.05 9.17
C LEU A 57 1.79 1.32 9.55
N GLY A 58 1.11 2.43 9.83
CA GLY A 58 1.73 3.69 10.25
C GLY A 58 2.03 4.66 9.11
N TYR A 59 1.47 4.44 7.92
CA TYR A 59 1.67 5.29 6.75
C TYR A 59 0.38 6.00 6.35
N GLU A 60 0.47 7.09 5.61
CA GLU A 60 -0.73 7.85 5.21
C GLU A 60 -0.83 7.97 3.69
N VAL A 61 -1.97 7.57 3.12
CA VAL A 61 -2.26 7.75 1.69
C VAL A 61 -2.81 9.15 1.47
N VAL A 62 -1.98 10.04 0.92
CA VAL A 62 -2.32 11.47 0.71
C VAL A 62 -2.78 11.77 -0.72
N GLY A 63 -2.72 10.79 -1.63
CA GLY A 63 -3.24 10.95 -2.99
C GLY A 63 -3.27 9.64 -3.76
N VAL A 64 -4.25 9.50 -4.64
CA VAL A 64 -4.38 8.39 -5.61
C VAL A 64 -4.31 9.03 -6.99
N ILE A 65 -3.44 8.50 -7.85
CA ILE A 65 -3.11 9.03 -9.18
C ILE A 65 -3.16 7.89 -10.18
#